data_AF-A0A811U8A2-F1
#
_entry.id   AF-A0A811U8A2-F1
#
_cell.length_a   1.000
_cell.length_b   1.000
_cell.length_c   1.000
_cell.angle_alpha   90.00
_cell.angle_beta   90.00
_cell.angle_gamma   90.00
#
_symmetry.space_group_name_H-M   'P 1'
#
loop_
_entity.id
_entity.type
_entity.pdbx_description
1 polymer ?
#
loop_
_entity_poly.entity_id
_entity_poly.type
_entity_poly.pdbx_seq_one_letter_code
_entity_poly.pdbx_strand_id
1 'polypeptide(L)'
;MYRKFGVRYYLKNTTPEDLFKHLKQHWPSSHQVDLDAFFHDWTEQVGFPVLFVNINDKHEIELTQQRFILGLGDGSNDTLTYTIPITYATNVESDFNNLTARFYVPNNMNKTFTVDKPFKWIIFNLQQSNYYRVFYDMTTLKHIKTALSMKQHDGIPPTNRAQLIDDSFNFARIAMMDYDEVFQFLEYIENDTDYLPWYATFSNMQFVAQRLTLQQQSLFVKYLDDIMTKIYTHLGFTRSNETVLDIYNRNKVVSWACKYHLFKCGGQAQEFFNTSIKVGNKPTPDFRETLYCSATRDGAFFYYQTLNEWFEKEKLNSEKKKLIYAMGCTRYFYAYHYARILNGDIPSDYAAAGITPMYAENPENVEPVFIMITNTSERLAERIGWPSVANVIKDIANYLTTPEQKLILDDFVTEKGNILATPFRLFKLPPLCALSVVNANIGEPIYRLNPHVVPDAYDIWLRPYLLPSDGLYRFTFDGEVNIAFHTTIANIGVITLHSYMIKITAAGLYDNSKGGQIVQLFNSEDLTFEKHHKH
;
A
#
# COMPACT_ATOMS: atom_id res chain seq x y z
N MET A 1 -30.29 7.65 -12.09
CA MET A 1 -30.60 7.25 -10.70
C MET A 1 -29.94 8.17 -9.66
N TYR A 2 -28.61 8.24 -9.58
CA TYR A 2 -27.86 9.10 -8.64
C TYR A 2 -28.20 10.60 -8.73
N ARG A 3 -28.48 11.14 -9.92
CA ARG A 3 -28.97 12.52 -10.09
C ARG A 3 -30.25 12.79 -9.30
N LYS A 4 -31.18 11.83 -9.24
CA LYS A 4 -32.43 11.99 -8.47
C LYS A 4 -32.17 11.95 -6.96
N PHE A 5 -31.22 11.13 -6.51
CA PHE A 5 -30.77 11.12 -5.12
C PHE A 5 -30.16 12.47 -4.73
N GLY A 6 -29.22 12.98 -5.53
CA GLY A 6 -28.57 14.28 -5.29
C GLY A 6 -29.54 15.46 -5.26
N VAL A 7 -30.57 15.47 -6.13
CA VAL A 7 -31.63 16.50 -6.09
C VAL A 7 -32.48 16.38 -4.83
N ARG A 8 -32.81 15.15 -4.41
CA ARG A 8 -33.67 14.89 -3.24
C ARG A 8 -33.04 15.36 -1.91
N TYR A 9 -31.72 15.27 -1.81
CA TYR A 9 -30.95 15.63 -0.61
C TYR A 9 -30.07 16.87 -0.81
N TYR A 10 -30.39 17.72 -1.78
CA TYR A 10 -29.64 18.96 -2.04
C TYR A 10 -29.59 19.84 -0.79
N LEU A 11 -28.36 20.25 -0.39
CA LEU A 11 -28.06 21.04 0.82
C LEU A 11 -28.51 20.38 2.13
N LYS A 12 -28.61 19.04 2.16
CA LYS A 12 -28.93 18.26 3.35
C LYS A 12 -27.85 17.20 3.59
N ASN A 13 -27.82 16.68 4.81
CA ASN A 13 -27.01 15.52 5.16
C ASN A 13 -27.74 14.23 4.77
N THR A 14 -26.98 13.15 4.53
CA THR A 14 -27.49 11.82 4.20
C THR A 14 -26.78 10.76 5.04
N THR A 15 -27.46 9.64 5.30
CA THR A 15 -26.85 8.44 5.85
C THR A 15 -26.77 7.33 4.78
N PRO A 16 -26.01 6.23 5.00
CA PRO A 16 -26.01 5.08 4.08
C PRO A 16 -27.43 4.54 3.81
N GLU A 17 -28.32 4.54 4.81
CA GLU A 17 -29.69 4.07 4.67
C GLU A 17 -30.52 4.90 3.68
N ASP A 18 -30.29 6.22 3.62
CA ASP A 18 -30.92 7.09 2.61
C ASP A 18 -30.56 6.63 1.20
N LEU A 19 -29.28 6.33 0.97
CA LEU A 19 -28.80 5.83 -0.31
C LEU A 19 -29.39 4.45 -0.61
N PHE A 20 -29.32 3.50 0.31
CA PHE A 20 -29.85 2.15 0.11
C PHE A 20 -31.35 2.15 -0.19
N LYS A 21 -32.15 2.98 0.50
CA LYS A 21 -33.57 3.14 0.18
C LYS A 21 -33.77 3.59 -1.27
N HIS A 22 -32.96 4.54 -1.74
CA HIS A 22 -33.00 4.99 -3.13
C HIS A 22 -32.51 3.91 -4.11
N LEU A 23 -31.52 3.09 -3.71
CA LEU A 23 -31.06 1.94 -4.48
C LEU A 23 -32.15 0.91 -4.69
N LYS A 24 -32.82 0.48 -3.60
CA LYS A 24 -33.91 -0.49 -3.63
C LYS A 24 -35.07 -0.05 -4.53
N GLN A 25 -35.43 1.24 -4.48
CA GLN A 25 -36.52 1.80 -5.29
C GLN A 25 -36.27 1.73 -6.80
N HIS A 26 -35.01 1.60 -7.22
CA HIS A 26 -34.60 1.55 -8.62
C HIS A 26 -33.91 0.23 -8.98
N TRP A 27 -34.02 -0.78 -8.12
CA TRP A 27 -33.41 -2.08 -8.37
C TRP A 27 -34.14 -2.83 -9.51
N PRO A 28 -33.43 -3.49 -10.43
CA PRO A 28 -34.06 -4.25 -11.50
C PRO A 28 -34.96 -5.37 -10.96
N SER A 29 -36.21 -5.41 -11.39
CA SER A 29 -37.18 -6.43 -10.96
C SER A 29 -36.85 -7.86 -11.43
N SER A 30 -35.94 -7.99 -12.41
CA SER A 30 -35.45 -9.27 -12.94
C SER A 30 -34.56 -10.04 -11.97
N HIS A 31 -33.99 -9.38 -10.97
CA HIS A 31 -33.03 -9.98 -10.04
C HIS A 31 -33.68 -10.21 -8.68
N GLN A 32 -33.98 -11.47 -8.38
CA GLN A 32 -34.42 -11.87 -7.04
C GLN A 32 -33.20 -11.95 -6.11
N VAL A 33 -33.00 -10.90 -5.32
CA VAL A 33 -31.92 -10.78 -4.33
C VAL A 33 -32.47 -10.09 -3.09
N ASP A 34 -32.09 -10.57 -1.92
CA ASP A 34 -32.34 -9.84 -0.67
C ASP A 34 -31.39 -8.65 -0.61
N LEU A 35 -31.93 -7.45 -0.89
CA LEU A 35 -31.14 -6.22 -0.95
C LEU A 35 -30.70 -5.73 0.44
N ASP A 36 -31.41 -6.10 1.50
CA ASP A 36 -30.99 -5.77 2.85
C ASP A 36 -29.74 -6.58 3.22
N ALA A 37 -29.79 -7.90 3.00
CA ALA A 37 -28.63 -8.77 3.20
C ALA A 37 -27.47 -8.38 2.29
N PHE A 38 -27.73 -8.15 0.99
CA PHE A 38 -26.70 -7.77 0.04
C PHE A 38 -25.97 -6.48 0.44
N PHE A 39 -26.67 -5.41 0.82
CA PHE A 39 -25.98 -4.18 1.23
C PHE A 39 -25.23 -4.39 2.55
N HIS A 40 -25.82 -5.08 3.53
CA HIS A 40 -25.15 -5.39 4.79
C HIS A 40 -23.84 -6.17 4.57
N ASP A 41 -23.86 -7.21 3.74
CA ASP A 41 -22.69 -8.05 3.43
C ASP A 41 -21.51 -7.22 2.88
N TRP A 42 -21.76 -6.11 2.18
CA TRP A 42 -20.71 -5.32 1.54
C TRP A 42 -20.36 -4.00 2.25
N THR A 43 -21.18 -3.53 3.21
CA THR A 43 -20.92 -2.26 3.92
C THR A 43 -20.69 -2.41 5.41
N GLU A 44 -21.28 -3.42 6.05
CA GLU A 44 -21.19 -3.63 7.50
C GLU A 44 -20.29 -4.81 7.87
N GLN A 45 -20.09 -5.75 6.94
CA GLN A 45 -19.22 -6.91 7.14
C GLN A 45 -17.78 -6.63 6.70
N VAL A 46 -16.82 -7.11 7.50
CA VAL A 46 -15.39 -6.91 7.26
C VAL A 46 -14.82 -7.90 6.24
N GLY A 47 -14.07 -7.38 5.27
CA GLY A 47 -13.33 -8.17 4.29
C GLY A 47 -14.09 -8.41 3.00
N PHE A 48 -13.73 -9.47 2.29
CA PHE A 48 -14.34 -9.86 1.02
C PHE A 48 -14.13 -11.37 0.77
N PRO A 49 -14.91 -12.01 -0.12
CA PRO A 49 -14.79 -13.44 -0.38
C PRO A 49 -13.77 -13.77 -1.49
N VAL A 50 -13.30 -15.01 -1.45
CA VAL A 50 -12.84 -15.77 -2.62
C VAL A 50 -14.02 -16.56 -3.15
N LEU A 51 -14.26 -16.50 -4.45
CA LEU A 51 -15.17 -17.37 -5.17
C LEU A 51 -14.37 -18.55 -5.73
N PHE A 52 -14.65 -19.76 -5.27
CA PHE A 52 -14.08 -20.98 -5.81
C PHE A 52 -14.92 -21.47 -6.98
N VAL A 53 -14.25 -21.78 -8.08
CA VAL A 53 -14.86 -22.31 -9.30
C VAL A 53 -14.35 -23.74 -9.48
N ASN A 54 -15.27 -24.70 -9.44
CA ASN A 54 -14.99 -26.10 -9.73
C ASN A 54 -15.85 -26.55 -10.93
N ILE A 55 -15.21 -27.11 -11.95
CA ILE A 55 -15.90 -27.60 -13.15
C ILE A 55 -15.70 -29.11 -13.25
N ASN A 56 -16.80 -29.86 -13.18
CA ASN A 56 -16.73 -31.32 -13.28
C ASN A 56 -16.68 -31.80 -14.74
N ASP A 57 -16.43 -33.10 -14.95
CA ASP A 57 -16.33 -33.71 -16.29
C ASP A 57 -17.60 -33.53 -17.15
N LYS A 58 -18.75 -33.27 -16.53
CA LYS A 58 -20.03 -33.00 -17.21
C LYS A 58 -20.22 -31.52 -17.54
N HIS A 59 -19.19 -30.68 -17.36
CA HIS A 59 -19.23 -29.22 -17.55
C HIS A 59 -20.25 -28.52 -16.65
N GLU A 60 -20.56 -29.11 -15.50
CA GLU A 60 -21.34 -28.45 -14.45
C GLU A 60 -20.39 -27.66 -13.55
N ILE A 61 -20.73 -26.40 -13.33
CA ILE A 61 -19.93 -25.43 -12.59
C ILE A 61 -20.51 -25.32 -11.20
N GLU A 62 -19.70 -25.66 -10.20
CA GLU A 62 -19.99 -25.42 -8.79
C GLU A 62 -19.23 -24.18 -8.31
N LEU A 63 -19.98 -23.26 -7.72
CA LEU A 63 -19.48 -22.05 -7.09
C LEU A 63 -19.64 -22.15 -5.57
N THR A 64 -18.52 -22.01 -4.86
CA THR A 64 -18.49 -21.92 -3.39
C THR A 64 -17.70 -20.67 -2.98
N GLN A 65 -17.77 -20.30 -1.71
CA GLN A 65 -17.11 -19.09 -1.22
C GLN A 65 -16.55 -19.23 0.19
N GLN A 66 -15.51 -18.45 0.48
CA GLN A 66 -14.95 -18.26 1.81
C GLN A 66 -14.37 -16.84 1.91
N ARG A 67 -14.33 -16.25 3.11
CA ARG A 67 -13.65 -14.97 3.32
C ARG A 67 -12.14 -15.09 3.01
N PHE A 68 -11.62 -14.17 2.21
CA PHE A 68 -10.18 -14.06 1.97
C PHE A 68 -9.49 -13.41 3.17
N ILE A 69 -8.46 -14.07 3.72
CA ILE A 69 -7.66 -13.57 4.85
C ILE A 69 -6.18 -13.74 4.51
N LEU A 70 -5.42 -12.65 4.50
CA LEU A 70 -3.99 -12.67 4.20
C LEU A 70 -3.12 -13.15 5.38
N GLY A 71 -3.51 -12.80 6.61
CA GLY A 71 -2.80 -13.18 7.84
C GLY A 71 -3.45 -14.39 8.50
N LEU A 72 -3.12 -15.60 8.04
CA LEU A 72 -3.65 -16.82 8.67
C LEU A 72 -3.29 -16.86 10.16
N GLY A 73 -4.28 -17.10 11.01
CA GLY A 73 -4.09 -17.24 12.46
C GLY A 73 -4.08 -15.93 13.25
N ASP A 74 -4.45 -14.80 12.66
CA ASP A 74 -4.58 -13.50 13.35
C ASP A 74 -5.86 -13.37 14.22
N GLY A 75 -6.70 -14.41 14.26
CA GLY A 75 -7.99 -14.42 14.96
C GLY A 75 -9.17 -13.90 14.13
N SER A 76 -8.96 -13.57 12.87
CA SER A 76 -10.04 -13.19 11.95
C SER A 76 -11.03 -14.34 11.72
N ASN A 77 -12.32 -14.00 11.71
CA ASN A 77 -13.38 -14.97 11.36
C ASN A 77 -13.37 -15.25 9.85
N ASP A 78 -13.06 -16.49 9.47
CA ASP A 78 -12.99 -17.00 8.10
C ASP A 78 -14.33 -17.53 7.56
N THR A 79 -15.32 -17.72 8.43
CA THR A 79 -16.66 -18.26 8.09
C THR A 79 -17.63 -17.24 7.50
N LEU A 80 -17.23 -15.96 7.41
CA LEU A 80 -18.08 -14.90 6.86
C LEU A 80 -18.30 -15.09 5.36
N THR A 81 -19.55 -14.98 4.93
CA THR A 81 -19.99 -15.16 3.55
C THR A 81 -20.76 -13.94 3.05
N TYR A 82 -20.88 -13.81 1.73
CA TYR A 82 -21.38 -12.62 1.06
C TYR A 82 -22.36 -13.00 -0.03
N THR A 83 -23.32 -12.14 -0.30
CA THR A 83 -24.17 -12.25 -1.48
C THR A 83 -23.40 -11.73 -2.69
N ILE A 84 -22.90 -12.62 -3.55
CA ILE A 84 -21.95 -12.29 -4.61
C ILE A 84 -22.66 -12.10 -5.96
N PRO A 85 -22.51 -10.94 -6.63
CA PRO A 85 -22.96 -10.76 -8.01
C PRO A 85 -22.04 -11.51 -8.97
N ILE A 86 -22.60 -12.44 -9.74
CA ILE A 86 -21.82 -13.27 -10.66
C ILE A 86 -21.88 -12.71 -12.08
N THR A 87 -20.70 -12.38 -12.60
CA THR A 87 -20.46 -12.09 -14.01
C THR A 87 -19.46 -13.11 -14.54
N TYR A 88 -19.70 -13.62 -15.76
CA TYR A 88 -18.74 -14.49 -16.45
C TYR A 88 -18.84 -14.37 -17.96
N ALA A 89 -17.74 -14.73 -18.62
CA ALA A 89 -17.59 -14.82 -20.06
C ALA A 89 -16.88 -16.13 -20.42
N THR A 90 -17.14 -16.63 -21.62
CA THR A 90 -16.48 -17.82 -22.18
C THR A 90 -15.91 -17.50 -23.55
N ASN A 91 -15.18 -18.44 -24.15
CA ASN A 91 -14.74 -18.32 -25.54
C ASN A 91 -15.90 -18.27 -26.56
N VAL A 92 -17.12 -18.63 -26.15
CA VAL A 92 -18.32 -18.63 -27.00
C VAL A 92 -19.18 -17.39 -26.73
N GLU A 93 -19.23 -16.93 -25.48
CA GLU A 93 -19.90 -15.71 -25.04
C GLU A 93 -18.87 -14.76 -24.42
N SER A 94 -18.11 -14.07 -25.27
CA SER A 94 -16.93 -13.28 -24.90
C SER A 94 -17.21 -11.79 -24.66
N ASP A 95 -18.45 -11.42 -24.34
CA ASP A 95 -18.76 -10.02 -24.02
C ASP A 95 -18.29 -9.65 -22.61
N PHE A 96 -17.04 -9.20 -22.51
CA PHE A 96 -16.44 -8.69 -21.27
C PHE A 96 -16.96 -7.31 -20.86
N ASN A 97 -17.76 -6.63 -21.67
CA ASN A 97 -18.30 -5.30 -21.36
C ASN A 97 -19.67 -5.33 -20.69
N ASN A 98 -20.38 -6.46 -20.78
CA ASN A 98 -21.61 -6.65 -20.04
C ASN A 98 -21.33 -7.01 -18.57
N LEU A 99 -21.17 -5.98 -17.74
CA LEU A 99 -20.93 -6.12 -16.30
C LEU A 99 -22.20 -6.36 -15.48
N THR A 100 -23.34 -6.59 -16.13
CA THR A 100 -24.59 -6.90 -15.43
C THR A 100 -24.50 -8.30 -14.84
N ALA A 101 -24.78 -8.44 -13.54
CA ALA A 101 -24.81 -9.74 -12.88
C ALA A 101 -25.79 -10.67 -13.60
N ARG A 102 -25.32 -11.85 -14.00
CA ARG A 102 -26.16 -12.90 -14.60
C ARG A 102 -27.08 -13.51 -13.53
N PHE A 103 -26.56 -13.65 -12.31
CA PHE A 103 -27.30 -14.05 -11.12
C PHE A 103 -26.50 -13.65 -9.86
N TYR A 104 -27.08 -13.88 -8.69
CA TYR A 104 -26.43 -13.69 -7.39
C TYR A 104 -26.26 -15.04 -6.71
N VAL A 105 -25.12 -15.26 -6.05
CA VAL A 105 -24.88 -16.40 -5.15
C VAL A 105 -25.20 -15.92 -3.73
N PRO A 106 -26.27 -16.40 -3.08
CA PRO A 106 -26.60 -15.99 -1.71
C PRO A 106 -25.53 -16.42 -0.71
N ASN A 107 -25.38 -15.64 0.37
CA ASN A 107 -24.38 -15.87 1.41
C ASN A 107 -24.54 -17.21 2.18
N ASN A 108 -25.64 -17.94 2.03
CA ASN A 108 -25.92 -19.19 2.74
C ASN A 108 -25.97 -20.44 1.83
N MET A 109 -25.60 -20.32 0.55
CA MET A 109 -25.74 -21.41 -0.42
C MET A 109 -24.59 -21.47 -1.41
N ASN A 110 -24.17 -22.70 -1.73
CA ASN A 110 -23.39 -22.98 -2.94
C ASN A 110 -24.31 -22.86 -4.16
N LYS A 111 -23.73 -22.55 -5.32
CA LYS A 111 -24.47 -22.45 -6.57
C LYS A 111 -23.89 -23.38 -7.61
N THR A 112 -24.73 -24.27 -8.11
CA THR A 112 -24.40 -25.15 -9.22
C THR A 112 -25.23 -24.80 -10.44
N PHE A 113 -24.59 -24.75 -11.62
CA PHE A 113 -25.27 -24.47 -12.88
C PHE A 113 -24.48 -25.00 -14.08
N THR A 114 -25.14 -25.10 -15.23
CA THR A 114 -24.54 -25.46 -16.51
C THR A 114 -24.59 -24.28 -17.47
N VAL A 115 -23.61 -24.18 -18.38
CA VAL A 115 -23.66 -23.26 -19.51
C VAL A 115 -24.18 -24.01 -20.72
N ASP A 116 -25.18 -23.45 -21.41
CA ASP A 116 -25.88 -24.12 -22.51
C ASP A 116 -24.96 -24.55 -23.67
N LYS A 117 -23.88 -23.80 -23.89
CA LYS A 117 -22.91 -24.06 -24.95
C LYS A 117 -21.60 -24.57 -24.37
N PRO A 118 -20.99 -25.62 -24.96
CA PRO A 118 -19.68 -26.10 -24.53
C PRO A 118 -18.63 -25.00 -24.73
N PHE A 119 -17.77 -24.83 -23.74
CA PHE A 119 -16.73 -23.80 -23.71
C PHE A 119 -15.36 -24.41 -23.43
N LYS A 120 -14.31 -23.73 -23.88
CA LYS A 120 -12.90 -24.08 -23.66
C LYS A 120 -12.38 -23.49 -22.36
N TRP A 121 -12.81 -22.27 -22.04
CA TRP A 121 -12.46 -21.56 -20.82
C TRP A 121 -13.64 -20.70 -20.37
N ILE A 122 -13.66 -20.39 -19.08
CA ILE A 122 -14.62 -19.48 -18.45
C ILE A 122 -13.88 -18.55 -17.50
N ILE A 123 -14.21 -17.26 -17.53
CA ILE A 123 -13.63 -16.25 -16.65
C ILE A 123 -14.76 -15.55 -15.90
N PHE A 124 -14.65 -15.52 -14.58
CA PHE A 124 -15.56 -14.82 -13.67
C PHE A 124 -15.02 -13.45 -13.26
N ASN A 125 -15.92 -12.60 -12.77
CA ASN A 125 -15.63 -11.23 -12.34
C ASN A 125 -15.10 -10.36 -13.49
N LEU A 126 -15.95 -10.12 -14.49
CA LEU A 126 -15.57 -9.38 -15.69
C LEU A 126 -15.02 -7.99 -15.35
N GLN A 127 -13.86 -7.67 -15.92
CA GLN A 127 -13.08 -6.47 -15.65
C GLN A 127 -12.76 -6.21 -14.17
N GLN A 128 -12.80 -7.24 -13.33
CA GLN A 128 -12.65 -7.13 -11.88
C GLN A 128 -13.63 -6.08 -11.28
N SER A 129 -14.84 -5.98 -11.85
CA SER A 129 -15.81 -4.93 -11.49
C SER A 129 -16.44 -5.12 -10.11
N ASN A 130 -16.28 -6.30 -9.52
CA ASN A 130 -16.82 -6.66 -8.20
C ASN A 130 -15.68 -6.97 -7.23
N TYR A 131 -15.92 -6.70 -5.95
CA TYR A 131 -14.89 -6.75 -4.91
C TYR A 131 -14.70 -8.16 -4.33
N TYR A 132 -14.30 -9.12 -5.17
CA TYR A 132 -13.97 -10.49 -4.75
C TYR A 132 -12.87 -11.10 -5.63
N ARG A 133 -12.15 -12.08 -5.09
CA ARG A 133 -11.13 -12.86 -5.83
C ARG A 133 -11.73 -14.13 -6.41
N VAL A 134 -11.14 -14.67 -7.48
CA VAL A 134 -11.62 -15.92 -8.10
C VAL A 134 -10.52 -16.98 -8.07
N PHE A 135 -10.81 -18.09 -7.41
CA PHE A 135 -9.94 -19.27 -7.39
C PHE A 135 -10.47 -20.30 -8.39
N TYR A 136 -9.63 -20.71 -9.32
CA TYR A 136 -9.93 -21.78 -10.28
C TYR A 136 -9.16 -23.03 -9.90
N ASP A 137 -9.78 -24.20 -10.06
CA ASP A 137 -9.04 -25.46 -9.98
C ASP A 137 -7.94 -25.53 -11.07
N MET A 138 -6.94 -26.38 -10.85
CA MET A 138 -5.76 -26.46 -11.72
C MET A 138 -6.07 -26.88 -13.16
N THR A 139 -7.14 -27.64 -13.40
CA THR A 139 -7.55 -28.02 -14.76
C THR A 139 -8.12 -26.81 -15.47
N THR A 140 -9.03 -26.08 -14.82
CA THR A 140 -9.61 -24.85 -15.36
C THR A 140 -8.54 -23.77 -15.58
N LEU A 141 -7.61 -23.60 -14.65
CA LEU A 141 -6.51 -22.65 -14.77
C LEU A 141 -5.59 -22.97 -15.96
N LYS A 142 -5.32 -24.25 -16.25
CA LYS A 142 -4.56 -24.67 -17.44
C LYS A 142 -5.27 -24.33 -18.75
N HIS A 143 -6.60 -24.48 -18.81
CA HIS A 143 -7.38 -24.05 -19.97
C HIS A 143 -7.33 -22.54 -20.16
N ILE A 144 -7.42 -21.76 -19.07
CA ILE A 144 -7.25 -20.31 -19.09
C ILE A 144 -5.85 -19.93 -19.57
N LYS A 145 -4.78 -20.53 -19.02
CA LYS A 145 -3.39 -20.31 -19.47
C LYS A 145 -3.26 -20.57 -20.98
N THR A 146 -3.84 -21.66 -21.47
CA THR A 146 -3.81 -22.01 -22.90
C THR A 146 -4.45 -20.91 -23.74
N ALA A 147 -5.57 -20.34 -23.29
CA ALA A 147 -6.23 -19.23 -23.97
C ALA A 147 -5.39 -17.94 -23.96
N LEU A 148 -4.78 -17.62 -22.82
CA LEU A 148 -3.92 -16.45 -22.65
C LEU A 148 -2.66 -16.51 -23.53
N SER A 149 -2.16 -17.71 -23.80
CA SER A 149 -1.02 -17.94 -24.71
C SER A 149 -1.39 -17.88 -26.20
N MET A 150 -2.68 -17.82 -26.56
CA MET A 150 -3.11 -17.65 -27.94
C MET A 150 -2.92 -16.21 -28.43
N LYS A 151 -3.01 -16.01 -29.75
CA LYS A 151 -2.97 -14.68 -30.37
C LYS A 151 -4.04 -13.77 -29.74
N GLN A 152 -3.64 -12.55 -29.39
CA GLN A 152 -4.52 -11.58 -28.72
C GLN A 152 -5.19 -12.13 -27.45
N HIS A 153 -4.54 -13.08 -26.76
CA HIS A 153 -5.01 -13.69 -25.52
C HIS A 153 -6.44 -14.25 -25.60
N ASP A 154 -6.82 -14.75 -26.78
CA ASP A 154 -8.18 -15.24 -27.10
C ASP A 154 -9.31 -14.24 -26.80
N GLY A 155 -9.01 -12.94 -26.86
CA GLY A 155 -9.96 -11.86 -26.57
C GLY A 155 -10.16 -11.56 -25.08
N ILE A 156 -9.40 -12.21 -24.17
CA ILE A 156 -9.46 -11.92 -22.72
C ILE A 156 -8.85 -10.53 -22.47
N PRO A 157 -9.59 -9.58 -21.87
CA PRO A 157 -9.14 -8.20 -21.74
C PRO A 157 -8.02 -8.03 -20.70
N PRO A 158 -7.18 -6.99 -20.81
CA PRO A 158 -6.05 -6.77 -19.91
C PRO A 158 -6.41 -6.69 -18.43
N THR A 159 -7.62 -6.20 -18.11
CA THR A 159 -8.16 -6.14 -16.74
C THR A 159 -8.31 -7.52 -16.11
N ASN A 160 -8.90 -8.49 -16.82
CA ASN A 160 -9.06 -9.85 -16.31
C ASN A 160 -7.73 -10.62 -16.31
N ARG A 161 -6.83 -10.35 -17.26
CA ARG A 161 -5.47 -10.92 -17.24
C ARG A 161 -4.69 -10.46 -16.01
N ALA A 162 -4.79 -9.17 -15.67
CA ALA A 162 -4.23 -8.60 -14.45
C ALA A 162 -4.86 -9.21 -13.18
N GLN A 163 -6.18 -9.37 -13.16
CA GLN A 163 -6.89 -10.04 -12.06
C GLN A 163 -6.36 -11.46 -11.83
N LEU A 164 -6.24 -12.28 -12.89
CA LEU A 164 -5.76 -13.66 -12.77
C LEU A 164 -4.35 -13.72 -12.17
N ILE A 165 -3.46 -12.81 -12.60
CA ILE A 165 -2.11 -12.71 -12.03
C ILE A 165 -2.19 -12.32 -10.55
N ASP A 166 -2.92 -11.25 -10.22
CA ASP A 166 -3.01 -10.75 -8.84
C ASP A 166 -3.63 -11.79 -7.90
N ASP A 167 -4.69 -12.46 -8.33
CA ASP A 167 -5.37 -13.52 -7.58
C ASP A 167 -4.40 -14.68 -7.31
N SER A 168 -3.73 -15.22 -8.33
CA SER A 168 -2.77 -16.32 -8.19
C SER A 168 -1.65 -16.02 -7.19
N PHE A 169 -1.04 -14.83 -7.27
CA PHE A 169 0.01 -14.44 -6.31
C PHE A 169 -0.52 -14.30 -4.89
N ASN A 170 -1.71 -13.73 -4.70
CA ASN A 170 -2.30 -13.59 -3.38
C ASN A 170 -2.73 -14.94 -2.78
N PHE A 171 -3.15 -15.91 -3.59
CA PHE A 171 -3.39 -17.28 -3.13
C PHE A 171 -2.10 -17.98 -2.71
N ALA A 172 -1.01 -17.76 -3.43
CA ALA A 172 0.29 -18.31 -3.04
C ALA A 172 0.83 -17.74 -1.73
N ARG A 173 0.55 -16.47 -1.43
CA ARG A 173 0.93 -15.85 -0.14
C ARG A 173 0.27 -16.50 1.07
N ILE A 174 -0.88 -17.16 0.88
CA ILE A 174 -1.63 -17.84 1.95
C ILE A 174 -1.62 -19.36 1.79
N ALA A 175 -0.71 -19.90 0.99
CA ALA A 175 -0.54 -21.34 0.74
C ALA A 175 -1.81 -22.05 0.22
N MET A 176 -2.67 -21.33 -0.52
CA MET A 176 -3.79 -21.94 -1.26
C MET A 176 -3.38 -22.41 -2.67
N MET A 177 -2.23 -21.96 -3.14
CA MET A 177 -1.61 -22.31 -4.42
C MET A 177 -0.09 -22.29 -4.22
N ASP A 178 0.65 -23.19 -4.85
CA ASP A 178 2.10 -23.16 -4.71
C ASP A 178 2.73 -22.14 -5.68
N TYR A 179 3.86 -21.54 -5.29
CA TYR A 179 4.51 -20.51 -6.11
C TYR A 179 5.02 -21.04 -7.46
N ASP A 180 5.38 -22.33 -7.55
CA ASP A 180 5.75 -22.97 -8.82
C ASP A 180 4.57 -23.02 -9.80
N GLU A 181 3.36 -23.29 -9.31
CA GLU A 181 2.13 -23.20 -10.11
C GLU A 181 1.88 -21.76 -10.58
N VAL A 182 2.13 -20.76 -9.72
CA VAL A 182 2.00 -19.34 -10.09
C VAL A 182 3.01 -18.95 -11.17
N PHE A 183 4.29 -19.31 -11.00
CA PHE A 183 5.32 -19.00 -12.00
C PHE A 183 5.07 -19.73 -13.31
N GLN A 184 4.61 -20.99 -13.25
CA GLN A 184 4.21 -21.72 -14.43
C GLN A 184 3.01 -21.04 -15.11
N PHE A 185 1.98 -20.62 -14.36
CA PHE A 185 0.86 -19.88 -14.94
C PHE A 185 1.34 -18.61 -15.64
N LEU A 186 2.18 -17.83 -14.97
CA LEU A 186 2.66 -16.53 -15.42
C LEU A 186 3.48 -16.56 -16.72
N GLU A 187 4.04 -17.71 -17.14
CA GLU A 187 4.82 -17.85 -18.38
C GLU A 187 4.11 -17.27 -19.63
N TYR A 188 2.78 -17.22 -19.68
CA TYR A 188 2.07 -16.61 -20.81
C TYR A 188 2.41 -15.12 -21.01
N ILE A 189 2.83 -14.42 -19.94
CA ILE A 189 3.10 -12.97 -19.93
C ILE A 189 4.24 -12.59 -20.88
N GLU A 190 5.12 -13.54 -21.23
CA GLU A 190 6.17 -13.35 -22.25
C GLU A 190 5.59 -12.75 -23.54
N ASN A 191 4.34 -13.08 -23.86
CA ASN A 191 3.67 -12.61 -25.07
C ASN A 191 2.79 -11.38 -24.90
N ASP A 192 2.59 -10.90 -23.67
CA ASP A 192 1.73 -9.75 -23.35
C ASP A 192 2.54 -8.45 -23.39
N THR A 193 1.92 -7.38 -23.90
CA THR A 193 2.53 -6.03 -23.93
C THR A 193 1.69 -4.99 -23.21
N ASP A 194 0.52 -5.35 -22.69
CA ASP A 194 -0.39 -4.40 -22.06
C ASP A 194 0.07 -4.02 -20.65
N TYR A 195 -0.26 -2.80 -20.25
CA TYR A 195 0.16 -2.24 -18.97
C TYR A 195 -0.38 -3.00 -17.74
N LEU A 196 -1.68 -3.31 -17.72
CA LEU A 196 -2.32 -3.84 -16.51
C LEU A 196 -1.78 -5.22 -16.09
N PRO A 197 -1.61 -6.21 -16.99
CA PRO A 197 -1.01 -7.50 -16.64
C PRO A 197 0.41 -7.35 -16.10
N TRP A 198 1.25 -6.56 -16.77
CA TRP A 198 2.61 -6.27 -16.30
C TRP A 198 2.64 -5.53 -14.98
N TYR A 199 1.72 -4.59 -14.76
CA TYR A 199 1.59 -3.91 -13.47
C TYR A 199 1.25 -4.91 -12.34
N ALA A 200 0.30 -5.82 -12.55
CA ALA A 200 -0.03 -6.88 -11.60
C ALA A 200 1.18 -7.79 -11.34
N THR A 201 1.91 -8.17 -12.40
CA THR A 201 3.14 -8.97 -12.31
C THR A 201 4.18 -8.29 -11.43
N PHE A 202 4.60 -7.06 -11.77
CA PHE A 202 5.65 -6.37 -11.03
C PHE A 202 5.26 -6.05 -9.59
N SER A 203 3.99 -5.73 -9.35
CA SER A 203 3.49 -5.42 -8.00
C SER A 203 3.56 -6.64 -7.08
N ASN A 204 3.17 -7.82 -7.58
CA ASN A 204 3.23 -9.04 -6.79
C ASN A 204 4.64 -9.64 -6.72
N MET A 205 5.40 -9.58 -7.82
CA MET A 205 6.80 -10.01 -7.85
C MET A 205 7.68 -9.22 -6.89
N GLN A 206 7.33 -7.99 -6.53
CA GLN A 206 8.05 -7.22 -5.52
C GLN A 206 8.07 -7.96 -4.16
N PHE A 207 6.95 -8.57 -3.76
CA PHE A 207 6.89 -9.39 -2.55
C PHE A 207 7.75 -10.64 -2.68
N VAL A 208 7.76 -11.31 -3.84
CA VAL A 208 8.64 -12.47 -4.06
C VAL A 208 10.11 -12.05 -3.97
N ALA A 209 10.49 -11.01 -4.69
CA ALA A 209 11.85 -10.49 -4.75
C ALA A 209 12.43 -10.16 -3.38
N GLN A 210 11.61 -9.62 -2.46
CA GLN A 210 12.00 -9.32 -1.08
C GLN A 210 12.34 -10.56 -0.23
N ARG A 211 11.99 -11.77 -0.71
CA ARG A 211 12.07 -13.04 0.05
C ARG A 211 13.15 -13.95 -0.53
N LEU A 212 13.77 -13.54 -1.63
CA LEU A 212 14.85 -14.28 -2.27
C LEU A 212 16.18 -13.89 -1.65
N THR A 213 16.98 -14.91 -1.36
CA THR A 213 18.41 -14.71 -1.06
C THR A 213 19.18 -14.28 -2.32
N LEU A 214 20.36 -13.68 -2.15
CA LEU A 214 21.23 -13.32 -3.29
C LEU A 214 21.58 -14.54 -4.18
N GLN A 215 21.70 -15.73 -3.60
CA GLN A 215 21.94 -16.95 -4.36
C GLN A 215 20.74 -17.31 -5.26
N GLN A 216 19.53 -17.26 -4.70
CA GLN A 216 18.28 -17.54 -5.43
C GLN A 216 17.97 -16.46 -6.48
N GLN A 217 18.46 -15.23 -6.29
CA GLN A 217 18.29 -14.14 -7.24
C GLN A 217 18.83 -14.48 -8.63
N SER A 218 19.89 -15.30 -8.75
CA SER A 218 20.44 -15.70 -10.05
C SER A 218 19.44 -16.47 -10.93
N LEU A 219 18.69 -17.40 -10.34
CA LEU A 219 17.63 -18.16 -11.04
C LEU A 219 16.43 -17.25 -11.34
N PHE A 220 16.10 -16.35 -10.42
CA PHE A 220 15.05 -15.38 -10.61
C PHE A 220 15.34 -14.40 -11.75
N VAL A 221 16.58 -13.92 -11.86
CA VAL A 221 17.05 -13.07 -12.97
C VAL A 221 16.90 -13.81 -14.30
N LYS A 222 17.24 -15.11 -14.36
CA LYS A 222 17.04 -15.92 -15.56
C LYS A 222 15.56 -16.00 -15.95
N TYR A 223 14.68 -16.27 -14.98
CA TYR A 223 13.24 -16.30 -15.22
C TYR A 223 12.71 -14.94 -15.72
N LEU A 224 13.17 -13.82 -15.12
CA LEU A 224 12.82 -12.48 -15.58
C LEU A 224 13.31 -12.19 -17.00
N ASP A 225 14.52 -12.62 -17.36
CA ASP A 225 15.08 -12.47 -18.71
C ASP A 225 14.15 -13.13 -19.76
N ASP A 226 13.73 -14.38 -19.49
CA ASP A 226 12.84 -15.14 -20.36
C ASP A 226 11.51 -14.41 -20.55
N ILE A 227 10.81 -14.04 -19.46
CA ILE A 227 9.47 -13.43 -19.58
C ILE A 227 9.49 -11.96 -20.01
N MET A 228 10.55 -11.20 -19.75
CA MET A 228 10.58 -9.75 -20.01
C MET A 228 11.11 -9.38 -21.41
N THR A 229 11.70 -10.32 -22.16
CA THR A 229 12.38 -10.02 -23.43
C THR A 229 11.51 -9.25 -24.41
N LYS A 230 10.26 -9.69 -24.62
CA LYS A 230 9.34 -9.06 -25.57
C LYS A 230 8.89 -7.67 -25.13
N ILE A 231 8.47 -7.52 -23.87
CA ILE A 231 8.01 -6.22 -23.35
C ILE A 231 9.17 -5.20 -23.29
N TYR A 232 10.38 -5.65 -22.95
CA TYR A 232 11.55 -4.78 -22.94
C TYR A 232 11.91 -4.30 -24.35
N THR A 233 11.82 -5.19 -25.35
CA THR A 233 12.02 -4.84 -26.76
C THR A 233 10.96 -3.86 -27.27
N HIS A 234 9.70 -4.02 -26.82
CA HIS A 234 8.60 -3.15 -27.18
C HIS A 234 8.74 -1.73 -26.60
N LEU A 235 9.15 -1.63 -25.33
CA LEU A 235 9.23 -0.36 -24.61
C LEU A 235 10.67 0.15 -24.54
N GLY A 236 11.56 -0.45 -23.74
CA GLY A 236 12.97 -0.07 -23.65
C GLY A 236 13.19 1.42 -23.31
N PHE A 237 14.20 2.06 -23.91
CA PHE A 237 14.48 3.51 -23.73
C PHE A 237 14.00 4.38 -24.91
N THR A 238 13.74 3.80 -26.07
CA THR A 238 13.34 4.53 -27.28
C THR A 238 11.82 4.69 -27.34
N ARG A 239 11.35 5.91 -27.60
CA ARG A 239 9.91 6.23 -27.69
C ARG A 239 9.46 6.28 -29.13
N SER A 240 8.41 5.53 -29.46
CA SER A 240 7.72 5.65 -30.75
C SER A 240 6.23 5.39 -30.57
N ASN A 241 5.40 6.38 -30.90
CA ASN A 241 3.93 6.29 -30.91
C ASN A 241 3.30 5.67 -29.65
N GLU A 242 3.68 6.19 -28.48
CA GLU A 242 3.25 5.65 -27.18
C GLU A 242 1.90 6.22 -26.70
N THR A 243 1.10 5.37 -26.07
CA THR A 243 -0.02 5.76 -25.23
C THR A 243 0.44 6.18 -23.83
N VAL A 244 -0.45 6.77 -23.03
CA VAL A 244 -0.16 7.08 -21.62
C VAL A 244 0.17 5.82 -20.82
N LEU A 245 -0.50 4.70 -21.12
CA LEU A 245 -0.25 3.42 -20.44
C LEU A 245 1.12 2.84 -20.79
N ASP A 246 1.61 3.05 -22.02
CA ASP A 246 2.96 2.62 -22.43
C ASP A 246 4.03 3.37 -21.65
N ILE A 247 3.83 4.66 -21.36
CA ILE A 247 4.75 5.45 -20.52
C ILE A 247 4.83 4.85 -19.11
N TYR A 248 3.69 4.55 -18.49
CA TYR A 248 3.67 3.91 -17.17
C TYR A 248 4.29 2.52 -17.19
N ASN A 249 4.02 1.73 -18.23
CA ASN A 249 4.58 0.39 -18.37
C ASN A 249 6.10 0.44 -18.53
N ARG A 250 6.60 1.34 -19.38
CA ARG A 250 8.03 1.55 -19.64
C ARG A 250 8.79 1.84 -18.35
N ASN A 251 8.26 2.72 -17.51
CA ASN A 251 8.88 3.04 -16.23
C ASN A 251 9.10 1.80 -15.37
N LYS A 252 8.09 0.92 -15.25
CA LYS A 252 8.22 -0.33 -14.49
C LYS A 252 9.18 -1.32 -15.15
N VAL A 253 9.05 -1.53 -16.45
CA VAL A 253 9.87 -2.46 -17.24
C VAL A 253 11.34 -2.08 -17.18
N VAL A 254 11.67 -0.81 -17.40
CA VAL A 254 13.06 -0.30 -17.31
C VAL A 254 13.56 -0.38 -15.87
N SER A 255 12.75 0.00 -14.88
CA SER A 255 13.14 -0.09 -13.47
C SER A 255 13.54 -1.51 -13.08
N TRP A 256 12.71 -2.51 -13.42
CA TRP A 256 12.99 -3.91 -13.13
C TRP A 256 14.20 -4.43 -13.93
N ALA A 257 14.26 -4.16 -15.23
CA ALA A 257 15.38 -4.60 -16.06
C ALA A 257 16.71 -4.04 -15.55
N CYS A 258 16.76 -2.76 -15.17
CA CYS A 258 17.98 -2.14 -14.67
C CYS A 258 18.33 -2.58 -13.24
N LYS A 259 17.34 -2.80 -12.36
CA LYS A 259 17.55 -3.33 -11.01
C LYS A 259 18.15 -4.74 -11.01
N TYR A 260 17.77 -5.56 -11.99
CA TYR A 260 18.23 -6.95 -12.12
C TYR A 260 19.31 -7.13 -13.20
N HIS A 261 19.89 -6.03 -13.69
CA HIS A 261 20.96 -6.02 -14.70
C HIS A 261 20.65 -6.78 -16.01
N LEU A 262 19.37 -6.83 -16.39
CA LEU A 262 18.89 -7.45 -17.62
C LEU A 262 19.16 -6.56 -18.83
N PHE A 263 19.28 -7.18 -20.02
CA PHE A 263 19.30 -6.50 -21.32
C PHE A 263 20.32 -5.35 -21.48
N LYS A 264 21.40 -5.35 -20.68
CA LYS A 264 22.36 -4.23 -20.58
C LYS A 264 21.68 -2.89 -20.24
N CYS A 265 20.58 -2.93 -19.48
CA CYS A 265 19.74 -1.77 -19.19
C CYS A 265 20.52 -0.60 -18.56
N GLY A 266 21.47 -0.88 -17.65
CA GLY A 266 22.32 0.16 -17.05
C GLY A 266 23.16 0.94 -18.08
N GLY A 267 23.75 0.24 -19.05
CA GLY A 267 24.52 0.88 -20.12
C GLY A 267 23.65 1.75 -21.04
N GLN A 268 22.43 1.27 -21.37
CA GLN A 268 21.47 2.04 -22.15
C GLN A 268 20.96 3.27 -21.39
N ALA A 269 20.70 3.14 -20.09
CA ALA A 269 20.32 4.26 -19.23
C ALA A 269 21.40 5.34 -19.20
N GLN A 270 22.66 4.93 -19.08
CA GLN A 270 23.82 5.82 -19.08
C GLN A 270 23.98 6.54 -20.43
N GLU A 271 23.83 5.83 -21.54
CA GLU A 271 23.86 6.43 -22.89
C GLU A 271 22.75 7.47 -23.07
N PHE A 272 21.52 7.13 -22.67
CA PHE A 272 20.37 8.03 -22.75
C PHE A 272 20.55 9.26 -21.85
N PHE A 273 21.02 9.05 -20.61
CA PHE A 273 21.32 10.14 -19.67
C PHE A 273 22.36 11.10 -20.24
N ASN A 274 23.49 10.59 -20.72
CA ASN A 274 24.57 11.38 -21.30
C ASN A 274 24.11 12.17 -22.53
N THR A 275 23.29 11.54 -23.38
CA THR A 275 22.70 12.21 -24.56
C THR A 275 21.77 13.34 -24.13
N SER A 276 20.92 13.11 -23.13
CA SER A 276 19.99 14.13 -22.61
C SER A 276 20.72 15.38 -22.09
N ILE A 277 21.86 15.18 -21.41
CA ILE A 277 22.73 16.28 -20.94
C ILE A 277 23.37 17.01 -22.11
N LYS A 278 23.98 16.28 -23.06
CA LYS A 278 24.68 16.87 -24.21
C LYS A 278 23.76 17.73 -25.08
N VAL A 279 22.55 17.26 -25.32
CA VAL A 279 21.55 17.96 -26.14
C VAL A 279 20.85 19.08 -25.35
N GLY A 280 20.94 19.09 -24.02
CA GLY A 280 20.23 20.03 -23.16
C GLY A 280 18.73 19.74 -23.02
N ASN A 281 18.27 18.58 -23.49
CA ASN A 281 16.87 18.18 -23.45
C ASN A 281 16.61 17.26 -22.25
N LYS A 282 15.91 17.78 -21.23
CA LYS A 282 15.49 16.95 -20.08
C LYS A 282 14.50 15.87 -20.55
N PRO A 283 14.60 14.62 -20.04
CA PRO A 283 13.59 13.59 -20.25
C PRO A 283 12.20 14.07 -19.80
N THR A 284 11.12 13.40 -20.22
CA THR A 284 9.79 13.76 -19.70
C THR A 284 9.72 13.53 -18.19
N PRO A 285 8.97 14.35 -17.44
CA PRO A 285 8.92 14.27 -15.98
C PRO A 285 8.65 12.87 -15.43
N ASP A 286 7.82 12.08 -16.11
CA ASP A 286 7.41 10.74 -15.67
C ASP A 286 8.54 9.70 -15.77
N PHE A 287 9.53 9.89 -16.65
CA PHE A 287 10.63 8.93 -16.85
C PHE A 287 11.91 9.30 -16.10
N ARG A 288 11.99 10.52 -15.57
CA ARG A 288 13.23 11.06 -14.97
C ARG A 288 13.72 10.22 -13.80
N GLU A 289 12.84 9.88 -12.85
CA GLU A 289 13.24 9.08 -11.69
C GLU A 289 13.82 7.73 -12.13
N THR A 290 13.09 7.00 -12.99
CA THR A 290 13.53 5.71 -13.54
C THR A 290 14.86 5.82 -14.27
N LEU A 291 15.02 6.81 -15.16
CA LEU A 291 16.26 7.00 -15.91
C LEU A 291 17.43 7.34 -14.99
N TYR A 292 17.24 8.31 -14.08
CA TYR A 292 18.30 8.80 -13.20
C TYR A 292 18.75 7.74 -12.21
N CYS A 293 17.81 7.01 -11.62
CA CYS A 293 18.09 5.87 -10.76
C CYS A 293 18.86 4.80 -11.55
N SER A 294 18.40 4.48 -12.76
CA SER A 294 19.02 3.47 -13.62
C SER A 294 20.43 3.82 -14.09
N ALA A 295 20.68 5.08 -14.47
CA ALA A 295 21.99 5.54 -14.89
C ALA A 295 22.99 5.57 -13.71
N THR A 296 22.50 5.90 -12.51
CA THR A 296 23.33 6.04 -11.30
C THR A 296 23.66 4.70 -10.65
N ARG A 297 22.79 3.68 -10.77
CA ARG A 297 22.94 2.38 -10.10
C ARG A 297 24.33 1.77 -10.29
N ASP A 298 24.69 1.41 -11.52
CA ASP A 298 26.01 0.88 -11.87
C ASP A 298 26.93 1.97 -12.47
N GLY A 299 26.62 3.24 -12.22
CA GLY A 299 27.29 4.39 -12.80
C GLY A 299 28.59 4.78 -12.09
N ALA A 300 29.49 5.45 -12.81
CA ALA A 300 30.60 6.18 -12.20
C ALA A 300 30.10 7.31 -11.29
N PHE A 301 30.95 7.76 -10.36
CA PHE A 301 30.61 8.81 -9.39
C PHE A 301 30.05 10.11 -10.02
N PHE A 302 30.46 10.41 -11.26
CA PHE A 302 29.94 11.54 -12.03
C PHE A 302 28.41 11.59 -12.15
N TYR A 303 27.72 10.45 -12.30
CA TYR A 303 26.25 10.43 -12.38
C TYR A 303 25.64 10.89 -11.07
N TYR A 304 26.10 10.34 -9.95
CA TYR A 304 25.69 10.75 -8.60
C TYR A 304 25.96 12.24 -8.37
N GLN A 305 27.16 12.71 -8.69
CA GLN A 305 27.56 14.11 -8.50
C GLN A 305 26.67 15.06 -9.31
N THR A 306 26.37 14.71 -10.56
CA THR A 306 25.47 15.48 -11.42
C THR A 306 24.07 15.60 -10.81
N LEU A 307 23.51 14.48 -10.34
CA LEU A 307 22.19 14.50 -9.68
C LEU A 307 22.20 15.32 -8.39
N ASN A 308 23.30 15.26 -7.63
CA ASN A 308 23.45 16.08 -6.44
C ASN A 308 23.43 17.59 -6.77
N GLU A 309 24.21 18.02 -7.76
CA GLU A 309 24.23 19.42 -8.18
C GLU A 309 22.85 19.89 -8.66
N TRP A 310 22.10 19.01 -9.33
CA TRP A 310 20.71 19.30 -9.71
C TRP A 310 19.82 19.40 -8.48
N PHE A 311 19.96 18.52 -7.50
CA PHE A 311 19.17 18.52 -6.26
C PHE A 311 19.36 19.82 -5.46
N GLU A 312 20.61 20.31 -5.36
CA GLU A 312 20.95 21.55 -4.67
C GLU A 312 20.35 22.80 -5.36
N LYS A 313 20.30 22.80 -6.70
CA LYS A 313 19.79 23.92 -7.52
C LYS A 313 18.27 23.88 -7.74
N GLU A 314 17.65 22.71 -7.62
CA GLU A 314 16.23 22.51 -7.88
C GLU A 314 15.37 23.23 -6.83
N LYS A 315 14.23 23.78 -7.26
CA LYS A 315 13.28 24.49 -6.41
C LYS A 315 11.96 23.72 -6.25
N LEU A 316 11.63 22.87 -7.22
CA LEU A 316 10.39 22.12 -7.21
C LEU A 316 10.52 20.87 -6.32
N ASN A 317 9.72 20.81 -5.25
CA ASN A 317 9.75 19.71 -4.29
C ASN A 317 9.50 18.34 -4.92
N SER A 318 8.59 18.26 -5.90
CA SER A 318 8.32 16.99 -6.61
C SER A 318 9.53 16.51 -7.39
N GLU A 319 10.38 17.41 -7.87
CA GLU A 319 11.58 17.03 -8.62
C GLU A 319 12.77 16.74 -7.72
N LYS A 320 12.91 17.47 -6.61
CA LYS A 320 13.85 17.10 -5.54
C LYS A 320 13.65 15.67 -5.05
N LYS A 321 12.39 15.23 -4.90
CA LYS A 321 12.05 13.85 -4.50
C LYS A 321 12.57 12.81 -5.49
N LYS A 322 12.42 13.04 -6.80
CA LYS A 322 12.96 12.13 -7.83
C LYS A 322 14.48 12.10 -7.84
N LEU A 323 15.11 13.27 -7.68
CA LEU A 323 16.57 13.38 -7.66
C LEU A 323 17.16 12.67 -6.46
N ILE A 324 16.63 12.89 -5.24
CA ILE A 324 17.16 12.23 -4.05
C ILE A 324 16.93 10.71 -4.09
N TYR A 325 15.78 10.26 -4.61
CA TYR A 325 15.52 8.85 -4.79
C TYR A 325 16.54 8.22 -5.76
N ALA A 326 16.74 8.85 -6.92
CA ALA A 326 17.73 8.40 -7.90
C ALA A 326 19.18 8.42 -7.39
N MET A 327 19.54 9.42 -6.57
CA MET A 327 20.86 9.48 -5.92
C MET A 327 21.09 8.30 -4.99
N GLY A 328 20.07 7.86 -4.25
CA GLY A 328 20.17 6.70 -3.36
C GLY A 328 20.21 5.36 -4.09
N CYS A 329 19.87 5.31 -5.38
CA CYS A 329 19.99 4.09 -6.19
C CYS A 329 21.43 3.66 -6.48
N THR A 330 22.44 4.47 -6.15
CA THR A 330 23.85 4.11 -6.36
C THR A 330 24.21 2.78 -5.70
N ARG A 331 24.73 1.84 -6.49
CA ARG A 331 25.23 0.56 -5.99
C ARG A 331 26.54 0.69 -5.22
N TYR A 332 27.48 1.50 -5.72
CA TYR A 332 28.85 1.55 -5.18
C TYR A 332 29.08 2.65 -4.14
N PHE A 333 28.36 3.77 -4.26
CA PHE A 333 28.54 4.96 -3.41
C PHE A 333 27.48 5.12 -2.31
N TYR A 334 26.78 4.04 -1.92
CA TYR A 334 25.69 4.10 -0.92
C TYR A 334 26.18 4.63 0.43
N ALA A 335 27.39 4.27 0.87
CA ALA A 335 27.97 4.76 2.12
C ALA A 335 28.27 6.27 2.06
N TYR A 336 28.75 6.78 0.92
CA TYR A 336 28.94 8.21 0.70
C TYR A 336 27.60 8.95 0.69
N HIS A 337 26.59 8.42 0.00
CA HIS A 337 25.24 8.98 0.01
C HIS A 337 24.67 9.07 1.43
N TYR A 338 24.79 7.97 2.20
CA TYR A 338 24.33 7.93 3.57
C TYR A 338 25.11 8.87 4.50
N ALA A 339 26.42 9.04 4.31
CA ALA A 339 27.21 10.01 5.08
C ALA A 339 26.72 11.45 4.87
N ARG A 340 26.34 11.81 3.65
CA ARG A 340 25.71 13.11 3.36
C ARG A 340 24.35 13.27 4.02
N ILE A 341 23.64 12.16 4.21
CA ILE A 341 22.49 12.14 5.10
C ILE A 341 23.00 12.37 6.54
N LEU A 342 23.84 11.57 7.15
CA LEU A 342 24.23 11.83 8.54
C LEU A 342 24.83 13.23 8.83
N ASN A 343 25.51 13.86 7.85
CA ASN A 343 26.15 15.17 8.01
C ASN A 343 25.20 16.38 7.82
N GLY A 344 23.96 16.16 7.38
CA GLY A 344 22.99 17.24 7.16
C GLY A 344 23.04 17.90 5.77
N ASP A 345 23.86 17.42 4.84
CA ASP A 345 23.96 17.98 3.48
C ASP A 345 22.65 17.83 2.70
N ILE A 346 21.92 16.75 2.95
CA ILE A 346 20.55 16.51 2.45
C ILE A 346 19.56 17.01 3.52
N PRO A 347 18.52 17.80 3.26
CA PRO A 347 17.60 18.20 4.34
C PRO A 347 16.89 17.00 4.99
N SER A 348 16.50 17.12 6.27
CA SER A 348 15.85 16.04 7.06
C SER A 348 14.62 15.47 6.35
N ASP A 349 13.80 16.33 5.74
CA ASP A 349 12.57 15.96 5.01
C ASP A 349 12.80 15.01 3.82
N TYR A 350 14.03 14.93 3.31
CA TYR A 350 14.41 14.06 2.18
C TYR A 350 15.21 12.83 2.60
N ALA A 351 15.57 12.71 3.88
CA ALA A 351 16.45 11.65 4.37
C ALA A 351 15.89 10.25 4.09
N ALA A 352 14.66 9.98 4.54
CA ALA A 352 14.03 8.67 4.35
C ALA A 352 13.91 8.30 2.86
N ALA A 353 13.51 9.28 2.03
CA ALA A 353 13.42 9.10 0.57
C ALA A 353 14.76 8.83 -0.11
N GLY A 354 15.88 9.30 0.46
CA GLY A 354 17.23 8.96 0.01
C GLY A 354 17.72 7.60 0.51
N ILE A 355 17.29 7.18 1.70
CA ILE A 355 17.70 5.89 2.29
C ILE A 355 17.01 4.70 1.63
N THR A 356 15.68 4.77 1.41
CA THR A 356 14.90 3.65 0.84
C THR A 356 15.51 3.01 -0.42
N PRO A 357 15.87 3.76 -1.47
CA PRO A 357 16.44 3.17 -2.68
C PRO A 357 17.82 2.51 -2.49
N MET A 358 18.55 2.82 -1.41
CA MET A 358 19.87 2.21 -1.16
C MET A 358 19.77 0.69 -1.02
N TYR A 359 18.68 0.18 -0.43
CA TYR A 359 18.41 -1.26 -0.28
C TYR A 359 17.27 -1.76 -1.18
N ALA A 360 16.27 -0.92 -1.48
CA ALA A 360 15.12 -1.34 -2.29
C ALA A 360 15.46 -1.53 -3.78
N GLU A 361 16.44 -0.76 -4.28
CA GLU A 361 16.87 -0.77 -5.69
C GLU A 361 18.18 -1.55 -5.93
N ASN A 362 18.80 -2.06 -4.86
CA ASN A 362 20.07 -2.79 -4.87
C ASN A 362 19.99 -3.96 -3.87
N PRO A 363 19.53 -5.16 -4.29
CA PRO A 363 19.40 -6.31 -3.40
C PRO A 363 20.69 -6.69 -2.64
N GLU A 364 21.85 -6.50 -3.26
CA GLU A 364 23.18 -6.72 -2.68
C GLU A 364 23.53 -5.74 -1.54
N ASN A 365 22.83 -4.61 -1.45
CA ASN A 365 23.10 -3.58 -0.46
C ASN A 365 22.26 -3.75 0.81
N VAL A 366 21.28 -4.66 0.84
CA VAL A 366 20.36 -4.82 1.98
C VAL A 366 21.10 -4.99 3.30
N GLU A 367 21.99 -5.97 3.40
CA GLU A 367 22.75 -6.26 4.62
C GLU A 367 23.73 -5.14 5.02
N PRO A 368 24.64 -4.66 4.14
CA PRO A 368 25.56 -3.60 4.54
C PRO A 368 24.85 -2.28 4.86
N VAL A 369 23.73 -1.97 4.20
CA VAL A 369 22.92 -0.78 4.52
C VAL A 369 22.21 -0.96 5.85
N PHE A 370 21.67 -2.15 6.15
CA PHE A 370 21.06 -2.44 7.44
C PHE A 370 22.03 -2.22 8.59
N ILE A 371 23.21 -2.84 8.52
CA ILE A 371 24.28 -2.69 9.53
C ILE A 371 24.69 -1.23 9.68
N MET A 372 24.83 -0.50 8.58
CA MET A 372 25.21 0.92 8.61
C MET A 372 24.15 1.78 9.31
N ILE A 373 22.87 1.54 9.04
CA ILE A 373 21.75 2.28 9.66
C ILE A 373 21.65 1.94 11.14
N THR A 374 21.70 0.67 11.53
CA THR A 374 21.57 0.25 12.93
C THR A 374 22.73 0.77 13.78
N ASN A 375 23.98 0.67 13.29
CA ASN A 375 25.17 1.18 13.98
C ASN A 375 25.19 2.70 14.15
N THR A 376 24.46 3.44 13.31
CA THR A 376 24.40 4.90 13.35
C THR A 376 23.02 5.43 13.74
N SER A 377 22.16 4.57 14.29
CA SER A 377 20.75 4.85 14.57
C SER A 377 20.54 6.07 15.46
N GLU A 378 21.39 6.28 16.47
CA GLU A 378 21.33 7.45 17.35
C GLU A 378 21.61 8.77 16.60
N ARG A 379 22.68 8.80 15.80
CA ARG A 379 23.03 9.96 14.96
C ARG A 379 21.96 10.22 13.89
N LEU A 380 21.38 9.15 13.35
CA LEU A 380 20.27 9.30 12.41
C LEU A 380 19.02 9.85 13.13
N ALA A 381 18.74 9.40 14.36
CA ALA A 381 17.61 9.88 15.15
C ALA A 381 17.74 11.35 15.55
N GLU A 382 18.94 11.86 15.81
CA GLU A 382 19.20 13.30 16.01
C GLU A 382 18.74 14.14 14.80
N ARG A 383 18.71 13.53 13.62
CA ARG A 383 18.47 14.21 12.35
C ARG A 383 17.05 14.05 11.81
N ILE A 384 16.38 12.92 12.08
CA ILE A 384 15.02 12.63 11.55
C ILE A 384 14.02 12.14 12.60
N GLY A 385 14.44 12.05 13.87
CA GLY A 385 13.64 11.51 14.96
C GLY A 385 13.55 9.98 14.97
N TRP A 386 13.44 9.42 16.18
CA TRP A 386 13.30 7.97 16.38
C TRP A 386 12.13 7.32 15.63
N PRO A 387 10.93 7.92 15.51
CA PRO A 387 9.84 7.33 14.73
C PRO A 387 10.19 7.09 13.27
N SER A 388 10.90 8.04 12.64
CA SER A 388 11.36 7.91 11.25
C SER A 388 12.44 6.85 11.12
N VAL A 389 13.36 6.76 12.07
CA VAL A 389 14.37 5.68 12.14
C VAL A 389 13.71 4.32 12.26
N ALA A 390 12.71 4.18 13.14
CA ALA A 390 11.96 2.94 13.32
C ALA A 390 11.26 2.50 12.03
N ASN A 391 10.68 3.44 11.27
CA ASN A 391 10.10 3.14 9.96
C ASN A 391 11.15 2.68 8.95
N VAL A 392 12.29 3.37 8.85
CA VAL A 392 13.39 2.97 7.95
C VAL A 392 13.88 1.56 8.27
N ILE A 393 14.05 1.24 9.57
CA ILE A 393 14.51 -0.08 10.03
C ILE A 393 13.45 -1.15 9.77
N LYS A 394 12.18 -0.86 10.04
CA LYS A 394 11.05 -1.77 9.71
C LYS A 394 10.99 -2.06 8.22
N ASP A 395 11.21 -1.05 7.37
CA ASP A 395 11.11 -1.19 5.93
C ASP A 395 12.24 -2.08 5.37
N ILE A 396 13.49 -1.84 5.77
CA ILE A 396 14.62 -2.68 5.35
C ILE A 396 14.57 -4.08 5.99
N ALA A 397 13.99 -4.23 7.19
CA ALA A 397 13.81 -5.54 7.83
C ALA A 397 12.95 -6.49 6.97
N ASN A 398 12.05 -5.96 6.13
CA ASN A 398 11.28 -6.78 5.18
C ASN A 398 12.15 -7.46 4.11
N TYR A 399 13.41 -7.05 3.93
CA TYR A 399 14.33 -7.61 2.95
C TYR A 399 15.31 -8.62 3.56
N LEU A 400 15.25 -8.84 4.89
CA LEU A 400 16.10 -9.81 5.56
C LEU A 400 15.56 -11.23 5.30
N THR A 401 16.42 -12.08 4.75
CA THR A 401 16.02 -13.41 4.24
C THR A 401 16.84 -14.56 4.84
N THR A 402 17.87 -14.26 5.65
CA THR A 402 18.74 -15.29 6.24
C THR A 402 18.65 -15.33 7.79
N PRO A 403 18.94 -16.49 8.41
CA PRO A 403 19.05 -16.59 9.87
C PRO A 403 20.08 -15.62 10.47
N GLU A 404 21.19 -15.38 9.79
CA GLU A 404 22.24 -14.46 10.24
C GLU A 404 21.72 -13.02 10.29
N GLN A 405 21.00 -12.60 9.25
CA GLN A 405 20.37 -11.27 9.21
C GLN A 405 19.32 -11.10 10.31
N LYS A 406 18.57 -12.16 10.62
CA LYS A 406 17.63 -12.18 11.74
C LYS A 406 18.35 -11.99 13.08
N LEU A 407 19.49 -12.64 13.30
CA LEU A 407 20.27 -12.44 14.52
C LEU A 407 20.72 -10.98 14.68
N ILE A 408 21.19 -10.34 13.60
CA ILE A 408 21.57 -8.92 13.64
C ILE A 408 20.37 -8.03 14.03
N LEU A 409 19.18 -8.33 13.50
CA LEU A 409 17.95 -7.61 13.88
C LEU A 409 17.57 -7.87 15.35
N ASP A 410 17.64 -9.12 15.82
CA ASP A 410 17.32 -9.49 17.20
C ASP A 410 18.28 -8.83 18.20
N ASP A 411 19.57 -8.78 17.89
CA ASP A 411 20.58 -8.08 18.69
C ASP A 411 20.29 -6.58 18.76
N PHE A 412 19.99 -5.96 17.63
CA PHE A 412 19.62 -4.55 17.56
C PHE A 412 18.33 -4.24 18.36
N VAL A 413 17.30 -5.08 18.25
CA VAL A 413 16.06 -4.94 19.03
C VAL A 413 16.33 -5.16 20.51
N THR A 414 17.24 -6.05 20.89
CA THR A 414 17.59 -6.25 22.30
C THR A 414 18.33 -5.03 22.87
N GLU A 415 19.25 -4.44 22.10
CA GLU A 415 20.05 -3.30 22.55
C GLU A 415 19.24 -1.98 22.56
N LYS A 416 18.49 -1.72 21.48
CA LYS A 416 17.84 -0.42 21.21
C LYS A 416 16.32 -0.49 21.15
N GLY A 417 15.72 -1.67 21.31
CA GLY A 417 14.26 -1.85 21.21
C GLY A 417 13.48 -1.01 22.21
N ASN A 418 14.01 -0.75 23.41
CA ASN A 418 13.39 0.14 24.40
C ASN A 418 13.40 1.63 24.02
N ILE A 419 14.24 2.01 23.05
CA ILE A 419 14.32 3.38 22.52
C ILE A 419 13.39 3.53 21.31
N LEU A 420 13.24 2.45 20.54
CA LEU A 420 12.33 2.37 19.39
C LEU A 420 10.88 2.12 19.79
N ALA A 421 10.67 1.38 20.87
CA ALA A 421 9.41 1.29 21.56
C ALA A 421 9.30 2.53 22.45
N THR A 422 8.36 3.42 22.15
CA THR A 422 7.79 4.33 23.16
C THR A 422 7.55 3.55 24.46
N PRO A 423 7.85 4.11 25.65
CA PRO A 423 8.09 3.35 26.87
C PRO A 423 6.87 2.56 27.34
N PHE A 424 6.74 1.32 26.88
CA PHE A 424 5.85 0.32 27.47
C PHE A 424 6.51 -0.20 28.75
N ARG A 425 6.43 0.58 29.84
CA ARG A 425 6.61 0.01 31.18
C ARG A 425 5.34 -0.75 31.55
N LEU A 426 5.39 -2.07 31.39
CA LEU A 426 4.46 -3.03 32.00
C LEU A 426 4.46 -2.87 33.54
N PHE A 427 3.62 -1.99 34.06
CA PHE A 427 3.12 -2.11 35.43
C PHE A 427 1.78 -2.83 35.40
N LYS A 428 1.77 -4.09 35.84
CA LYS A 428 0.55 -4.80 36.23
C LYS A 428 -0.07 -4.07 37.43
N LEU A 429 -1.38 -3.81 37.42
CA LEU A 429 -2.34 -3.86 38.57
C LEU A 429 -3.80 -3.59 38.06
N PRO A 430 -4.86 -3.95 38.84
CA PRO A 430 -6.12 -4.56 38.37
C PRO A 430 -7.33 -3.56 38.32
N PRO A 431 -8.55 -4.01 37.94
CA PRO A 431 -9.58 -3.19 37.30
C PRO A 431 -10.61 -2.59 38.28
N LEU A 432 -11.13 -1.39 37.97
CA LEU A 432 -12.41 -0.79 38.43
C LEU A 432 -12.63 0.50 37.62
N CYS A 433 -13.82 1.01 37.33
CA CYS A 433 -15.19 0.52 37.14
C CYS A 433 -15.96 1.75 36.62
N ALA A 434 -16.77 1.56 35.58
CA ALA A 434 -18.01 2.24 35.17
C ALA A 434 -18.22 3.79 35.31
N LEU A 435 -18.74 4.42 34.23
CA LEU A 435 -20.05 5.14 34.15
C LEU A 435 -20.13 6.21 33.02
N SER A 436 -20.68 5.82 31.86
CA SER A 436 -21.95 6.28 31.22
C SER A 436 -22.24 7.75 30.74
N VAL A 437 -22.39 7.89 29.39
CA VAL A 437 -23.38 8.60 28.49
C VAL A 437 -23.50 10.18 28.50
N VAL A 438 -23.80 10.99 27.44
CA VAL A 438 -24.58 10.94 26.17
C VAL A 438 -24.21 12.11 25.17
N ASN A 439 -24.22 11.82 23.83
CA ASN A 439 -24.53 12.57 22.55
C ASN A 439 -24.53 14.14 22.45
N ALA A 440 -24.41 14.82 21.29
CA ALA A 440 -24.08 14.58 19.86
C ALA A 440 -23.98 15.96 19.10
N ASN A 441 -23.18 16.01 18.01
CA ASN A 441 -23.15 16.82 16.73
C ASN A 441 -23.65 18.31 16.71
N ILE A 442 -23.13 19.29 15.92
CA ILE A 442 -22.91 19.38 14.44
C ILE A 442 -22.09 20.66 14.01
N GLY A 443 -20.91 20.52 13.39
CA GLY A 443 -20.54 21.33 12.22
C GLY A 443 -19.65 22.57 12.41
N GLU A 444 -18.40 22.46 11.97
CA GLU A 444 -17.29 23.40 12.17
C GLU A 444 -17.43 24.82 11.61
N PRO A 445 -16.77 25.80 12.28
CA PRO A 445 -16.15 26.94 11.62
C PRO A 445 -14.63 27.03 11.91
N ILE A 446 -13.97 27.78 11.05
CA ILE A 446 -12.53 28.02 10.92
C ILE A 446 -11.92 28.62 12.21
N TYR A 447 -10.94 27.94 12.83
CA TYR A 447 -10.27 28.37 14.07
C TYR A 447 -8.76 28.66 13.88
N ARG A 448 -8.24 29.69 14.56
CA ARG A 448 -6.81 30.08 14.57
C ARG A 448 -6.16 29.78 15.93
N LEU A 449 -5.09 28.98 15.91
CA LEU A 449 -4.22 28.68 17.05
C LEU A 449 -3.41 29.92 17.51
N ASN A 450 -2.89 29.88 18.74
CA ASN A 450 -2.02 30.93 19.29
C ASN A 450 -0.74 31.07 18.43
N PRO A 451 -0.46 32.23 17.81
CA PRO A 451 0.67 32.37 16.89
C PRO A 451 2.04 32.26 17.58
N HIS A 452 2.07 32.34 18.91
CA HIS A 452 3.31 32.40 19.68
C HIS A 452 3.66 31.11 20.43
N VAL A 453 2.82 30.08 20.35
CA VAL A 453 3.06 28.75 20.91
C VAL A 453 3.16 27.78 19.74
N VAL A 454 4.37 27.30 19.47
CA VAL A 454 4.64 26.46 18.31
C VAL A 454 4.90 25.04 18.81
N PRO A 455 4.06 24.06 18.42
CA PRO A 455 4.25 22.67 18.80
C PRO A 455 5.46 22.08 18.06
N ASP A 456 6.31 21.40 18.81
CA ASP A 456 7.51 20.71 18.32
C ASP A 456 7.23 19.23 18.06
N ALA A 457 6.46 18.59 18.94
CA ALA A 457 6.12 17.19 18.83
C ALA A 457 4.82 16.87 19.57
N TYR A 458 4.15 15.83 19.09
CA TYR A 458 2.97 15.25 19.71
C TYR A 458 3.27 13.79 20.02
N ASP A 459 3.06 13.40 21.26
CA ASP A 459 3.04 12.01 21.67
C ASP A 459 1.61 11.68 22.11
N ILE A 460 0.98 10.76 21.36
CA ILE A 460 -0.44 10.46 21.46
C ILE A 460 -0.59 8.98 21.76
N TRP A 461 -1.16 8.66 22.90
CA TRP A 461 -1.58 7.32 23.25
C TRP A 461 -3.09 7.23 23.14
N LEU A 462 -3.59 6.24 22.39
CA LEU A 462 -5.02 5.98 22.26
C LEU A 462 -5.32 4.52 22.61
N ARG A 463 -6.38 4.33 23.38
CA ARG A 463 -7.00 3.02 23.61
C ARG A 463 -8.36 3.01 22.91
N PRO A 464 -8.45 2.45 21.69
CA PRO A 464 -9.72 2.26 21.02
C PRO A 464 -10.47 1.08 21.63
N TYR A 465 -11.79 1.20 21.69
CA TYR A 465 -12.71 0.16 22.13
C TYR A 465 -13.46 -0.35 20.91
N LEU A 466 -13.18 -1.57 20.43
CA LEU A 466 -13.70 -2.09 19.16
C LEU A 466 -14.40 -3.45 19.30
N LEU A 467 -14.25 -4.10 20.46
CA LEU A 467 -14.74 -5.44 20.69
C LEU A 467 -16.22 -5.43 21.11
N PRO A 468 -17.00 -6.48 20.78
CA PRO A 468 -18.36 -6.64 21.31
C PRO A 468 -18.42 -6.64 22.84
N SER A 469 -17.34 -7.12 23.51
CA SER A 469 -17.20 -7.11 24.97
C SER A 469 -17.04 -5.72 25.58
N ASP A 470 -16.68 -4.70 24.78
CA ASP A 470 -16.49 -3.32 25.27
C ASP A 470 -17.83 -2.61 25.56
N GLY A 471 -18.96 -3.22 25.18
CA GLY A 471 -20.29 -2.76 25.52
C GLY A 471 -20.55 -1.32 25.06
N LEU A 472 -20.85 -0.44 26.02
CA LEU A 472 -21.18 0.98 25.76
C LEU A 472 -19.99 1.82 25.28
N TYR A 473 -18.76 1.31 25.41
CA TYR A 473 -17.56 2.00 24.95
C TYR A 473 -17.18 1.61 23.52
N ARG A 474 -17.86 0.64 22.90
CA ARG A 474 -17.53 0.22 21.53
C ARG A 474 -17.66 1.41 20.55
N PHE A 475 -16.63 1.59 19.75
CA PHE A 475 -16.40 2.72 18.83
C PHE A 475 -16.05 4.06 19.52
N THR A 476 -15.63 4.04 20.78
CA THR A 476 -14.98 5.20 21.44
C THR A 476 -13.49 4.95 21.64
N PHE A 477 -12.78 5.95 22.18
CA PHE A 477 -11.40 5.81 22.59
C PHE A 477 -11.13 6.62 23.86
N ASP A 478 -10.20 6.14 24.67
CA ASP A 478 -9.51 6.97 25.67
C ASP A 478 -8.12 7.32 25.16
N GLY A 479 -7.50 8.36 25.70
CA GLY A 479 -6.15 8.68 25.31
C GLY A 479 -5.46 9.72 26.17
N GLU A 480 -4.14 9.79 25.99
CA GLU A 480 -3.27 10.80 26.55
C GLU A 480 -2.55 11.51 25.41
N VAL A 481 -2.46 12.83 25.49
CA VAL A 481 -1.75 13.64 24.51
C VAL A 481 -0.72 14.49 25.24
N ASN A 482 0.55 14.23 24.97
CA ASN A 482 1.66 15.06 25.41
C ASN A 482 2.10 15.93 24.24
N ILE A 483 2.05 17.25 24.44
CA ILE A 483 2.45 18.22 23.42
C ILE A 483 3.74 18.88 23.91
N ALA A 484 4.84 18.62 23.23
CA ALA A 484 6.05 19.41 23.39
C ALA A 484 5.91 20.66 22.50
N PHE A 485 6.17 21.83 23.05
CA PHE A 485 6.10 23.09 22.31
C PHE A 485 7.15 24.07 22.83
N HIS A 486 7.54 25.00 21.96
CA HIS A 486 8.34 26.16 22.32
C HIS A 486 7.53 27.45 22.15
N THR A 487 7.98 28.49 22.83
CA THR A 487 7.36 29.81 22.78
C THR A 487 8.26 30.76 21.99
N THR A 488 7.67 31.59 21.11
CA THR A 488 8.42 32.56 20.30
C THR A 488 8.62 33.90 21.01
N ILE A 489 7.93 34.12 22.14
CA ILE A 489 8.04 35.29 23.01
C ILE A 489 8.07 34.85 24.48
N ALA A 490 8.68 35.67 25.35
CA ALA A 490 8.70 35.42 26.78
C ALA A 490 7.35 35.78 27.45
N ASN A 491 7.10 35.20 28.64
CA ASN A 491 5.95 35.49 29.52
C ASN A 491 4.56 35.20 28.90
N ILE A 492 4.41 34.09 28.19
CA ILE A 492 3.09 33.62 27.74
C ILE A 492 2.28 33.15 28.96
N GLY A 493 1.17 33.84 29.24
CA GLY A 493 0.27 33.49 30.34
C GLY A 493 -0.93 32.61 29.95
N VAL A 494 -1.16 32.37 28.65
CA VAL A 494 -2.30 31.59 28.14
C VAL A 494 -1.88 30.73 26.95
N ILE A 495 -2.22 29.45 27.01
CA ILE A 495 -2.04 28.50 25.91
C ILE A 495 -3.44 28.06 25.45
N THR A 496 -3.70 28.13 24.15
CA THR A 496 -4.98 27.72 23.56
C THR A 496 -4.77 26.43 22.79
N LEU A 497 -5.48 25.37 23.20
CA LEU A 497 -5.50 24.07 22.53
C LEU A 497 -6.90 23.81 21.99
N HIS A 498 -6.98 23.12 20.85
CA HIS A 498 -8.25 22.69 20.31
C HIS A 498 -8.55 21.25 20.71
N SER A 499 -9.80 21.03 21.08
CA SER A 499 -10.37 19.71 21.33
C SER A 499 -11.63 19.57 20.48
N TYR A 500 -11.68 18.56 19.63
CA TYR A 500 -12.90 18.20 18.89
C TYR A 500 -13.38 16.84 19.36
N MET A 501 -14.61 16.78 19.88
CA MET A 501 -15.24 15.55 20.38
C MET A 501 -14.41 14.75 21.41
N ILE A 502 -13.61 15.44 22.24
CA ILE A 502 -12.84 14.83 23.34
C ILE A 502 -13.11 15.58 24.64
N LYS A 503 -13.20 14.84 25.75
CA LYS A 503 -13.35 15.40 27.10
C LYS A 503 -11.99 15.38 27.78
N ILE A 504 -11.45 16.56 28.10
CA ILE A 504 -10.20 16.67 28.86
C ILE A 504 -10.52 16.44 30.34
N THR A 505 -10.00 15.36 30.90
CA THR A 505 -10.24 14.96 32.30
C THR A 505 -9.22 15.59 33.26
N ALA A 506 -7.99 15.82 32.79
CA ALA A 506 -6.93 16.53 33.48
C ALA A 506 -5.96 17.13 32.45
N ALA A 507 -5.24 18.18 32.83
CA ALA A 507 -4.12 18.70 32.05
C ALA A 507 -2.95 19.03 32.98
N GLY A 508 -1.72 18.85 32.50
CA GLY A 508 -0.51 19.16 33.24
C GLY A 508 0.50 19.88 32.35
N LEU A 509 1.17 20.87 32.91
CA LEU A 509 2.32 21.53 32.28
C LEU A 509 3.60 21.03 32.94
N TYR A 510 4.52 20.55 32.12
CA TYR A 510 5.79 19.95 32.56
C TYR A 510 6.97 20.71 31.96
N ASP A 511 8.00 20.90 32.77
CA ASP A 511 9.26 21.49 32.31
C ASP A 511 10.25 20.39 31.95
N ASN A 512 10.37 20.13 30.64
CA ASN A 512 11.29 19.14 30.11
C ASN A 512 12.77 19.51 30.32
N SER A 513 13.11 20.78 30.57
CA SER A 513 14.48 21.19 30.88
C SER A 513 14.93 20.79 32.29
N LYS A 514 13.98 20.39 33.16
CA LYS A 514 14.20 19.98 34.56
C LYS A 514 13.78 18.53 34.83
N GLY A 515 13.93 17.65 33.84
CA GLY A 515 13.65 16.22 34.01
C GLY A 515 12.16 15.91 34.17
N GLY A 516 11.28 16.71 33.57
CA GLY A 516 9.83 16.45 33.55
C GLY A 516 9.12 16.80 34.86
N GLN A 517 9.67 17.72 35.66
CA GLN A 517 8.95 18.21 36.85
C GLN A 517 7.63 18.88 36.45
N ILE A 518 6.59 18.55 37.20
CA ILE A 518 5.29 19.20 37.12
C ILE A 518 5.47 20.67 37.49
N VAL A 519 5.23 21.56 36.52
CA VAL A 519 5.17 23.01 36.74
C VAL A 519 3.80 23.38 37.30
N GLN A 520 2.75 22.80 36.72
CA GLN A 520 1.38 23.06 37.14
C GLN A 520 0.47 21.91 36.73
N LEU A 521 -0.48 21.54 37.60
CA LEU A 521 -1.61 20.68 37.25
C LEU A 521 -2.85 21.56 37.15
N PHE A 522 -3.67 21.29 36.15
CA PHE A 522 -4.94 21.94 35.90
C PHE A 522 -6.03 20.89 36.06
N ASN A 523 -6.94 21.12 37.01
CA ASN A 523 -8.17 20.34 37.03
C ASN A 523 -9.06 20.79 35.87
N SER A 524 -9.99 19.93 35.46
CA SER A 524 -10.95 20.30 34.40
C SER A 524 -11.75 21.59 34.71
N GLU A 525 -11.89 21.96 35.98
CA GLU A 525 -12.53 23.21 36.43
C GLU A 525 -11.66 24.46 36.21
N ASP A 526 -10.33 24.30 36.15
CA ASP A 526 -9.35 25.38 35.93
C ASP A 526 -9.14 25.69 34.43
N LEU A 527 -9.68 24.84 33.55
CA LEU A 527 -9.61 25.01 32.11
C LEU A 527 -10.77 25.89 31.62
N THR A 528 -10.44 27.05 31.08
CA THR A 528 -11.42 27.89 30.38
C THR A 528 -11.68 27.32 29.00
N PHE A 529 -12.80 26.63 28.86
CA PHE A 529 -13.35 26.25 27.56
C PHE A 529 -14.17 27.41 26.99
N GLU A 530 -13.99 27.72 25.71
CA GLU A 530 -14.97 28.56 25.03
C GLU A 530 -16.33 27.87 25.09
N LYS A 531 -17.28 28.45 25.83
CA LYS A 531 -18.66 27.97 25.88
C LYS A 531 -19.22 27.99 24.47
N HIS A 532 -19.50 26.81 23.93
CA HIS A 532 -20.21 26.53 22.69
C HIS A 532 -20.89 27.77 22.06
N HIS A 533 -20.28 28.33 21.01
CA HIS A 533 -21.09 28.73 19.88
C HIS A 533 -21.55 27.44 19.21
N LYS A 534 -22.87 27.21 19.26
CA LYS A 534 -23.54 26.03 18.70
C LYS A 534 -23.01 25.73 17.31
N HIS A 535 -22.25 24.66 17.27
CA HIS A 535 -21.84 23.92 16.10
C HIS A 535 -22.10 22.47 16.52
#